data_AF-A0A7Y6A187-F1
#
_entry.id   AF-A0A7Y6A187-F1
#
_cell.length_a   1.000
_cell.length_b   1.000
_cell.length_c   1.000
_cell.angle_alpha   90.00
_cell.angle_beta   90.00
_cell.angle_gamma   90.00
#
_symmetry.space_group_name_H-M   'P 1'
#
loop_
_entity.id
_entity.type
_entity.pdbx_description
1 polymer ?
#
loop_
_entity_poly.entity_id
_entity_poly.type
_entity_poly.pdbx_seq_one_letter_code
_entity_poly.pdbx_strand_id
1 'polypeptide(L)' 'MSDKDAISRLAEAKRLVTQELHKQGTPEYDPRSHERAIEAERKAQDAVDAERAAQS' A
#
# COMPACT_ATOMS: atom_id res chain seq x y z
N MET A 1 -7.34 -2.53 -15.40
CA MET A 1 -7.82 -1.31 -14.71
C MET A 1 -7.23 -0.13 -15.46
N SER A 2 -7.55 1.14 -15.17
CA SER A 2 -6.72 2.21 -15.73
C SER A 2 -5.43 2.34 -14.89
N ASP A 3 -4.31 2.67 -15.52
CA ASP A 3 -3.04 2.99 -14.83
C ASP A 3 -3.24 4.01 -13.70
N LYS A 4 -4.10 5.02 -13.93
CA LYS A 4 -4.48 6.02 -12.94
C LYS A 4 -5.16 5.43 -11.69
N ASP A 5 -5.95 4.38 -11.86
CA ASP A 5 -6.61 3.70 -10.73
C ASP A 5 -5.60 2.90 -9.92
N ALA A 6 -4.66 2.21 -10.59
CA ALA A 6 -3.60 1.45 -9.93
C ALA A 6 -2.69 2.38 -9.11
N ILE A 7 -2.28 3.51 -9.68
CA ILE A 7 -1.48 4.54 -9.00
C ILE A 7 -2.23 5.12 -7.80
N SER A 8 -3.53 5.40 -7.93
CA SER A 8 -4.33 5.94 -6.83
C SER A 8 -4.42 4.96 -5.66
N ARG A 9 -4.64 3.67 -5.93
CA ARG A 9 -4.64 2.61 -4.91
C ARG A 9 -3.29 2.45 -4.22
N LEU A 10 -2.19 2.53 -4.98
CA LEU A 10 -0.85 2.51 -4.40
C LEU A 10 -0.62 3.69 -3.46
N ALA A 11 -1.07 4.89 -3.84
CA ALA A 11 -0.97 6.08 -2.98
C ALA A 11 -1.77 5.92 -1.68
N GLU A 12 -2.96 5.34 -1.74
CA GLU A 12 -3.78 5.04 -0.56
C GLU A 12 -3.13 4.00 0.35
N ALA A 13 -2.60 2.91 -0.22
CA ALA A 13 -1.92 1.88 0.55
C ALA A 13 -0.68 2.43 1.29
N LYS A 14 0.12 3.28 0.63
CA LYS A 14 1.26 3.98 1.25
C LYS A 14 0.85 4.85 2.42
N ARG A 15 -0.30 5.55 2.31
CA ARG A 15 -0.84 6.35 3.41
C ARG A 15 -1.22 5.48 4.62
N LEU A 16 -1.84 4.32 4.38
CA LEU A 16 -2.21 3.40 5.46
C LEU A 16 -0.98 2.84 6.19
N VAL A 17 0.06 2.41 5.45
CA VAL A 17 1.32 1.98 6.04
C VAL A 17 1.93 3.08 6.92
N THR A 18 1.95 4.31 6.42
CA THR A 18 2.45 5.47 7.18
C THR A 18 1.65 5.72 8.46
N GLN A 19 0.31 5.59 8.39
CA GLN A 19 -0.55 5.75 9.57
C GLN A 19 -0.29 4.68 10.64
N GLU A 20 -0.11 3.42 10.23
CA GLU A 20 0.22 2.34 11.17
C GLU A 20 1.63 2.49 11.73
N LEU A 21 2.60 2.91 10.91
CA LEU A 21 3.97 3.21 11.33
C LEU A 21 4.01 4.32 12.38
N HIS A 22 3.22 5.38 12.21
CA HIS A 22 3.14 6.48 13.18
C HIS A 22 2.56 6.07 14.53
N LYS A 23 1.86 4.93 14.61
CA LYS A 23 1.40 4.38 15.90
C LYS A 23 2.50 3.67 16.65
N GLN A 24 3.65 3.34 16.05
CA GLN A 24 4.72 2.62 16.74
C GLN A 24 5.14 3.31 18.04
N GLY A 25 5.29 2.52 19.10
CA GLY A 25 5.60 3.03 20.45
C GLY A 25 4.38 3.55 21.22
N THR A 26 3.18 3.54 20.62
CA THR A 26 1.92 3.87 21.29
C THR A 26 1.13 2.59 21.63
N PRO A 27 0.25 2.61 22.65
CA PRO A 27 -0.66 1.49 22.95
C PRO A 27 -1.56 1.09 21.78
N GLU A 28 -1.79 2.00 20.84
CA GLU A 28 -2.63 1.80 19.64
C GLU A 28 -1.89 1.03 18.53
N TYR A 29 -0.59 0.77 18.67
CA TYR A 29 0.17 -0.01 17.69
C TYR A 29 -0.26 -1.48 17.69
N ASP A 30 -0.75 -1.94 16.55
CA ASP A 30 -0.94 -3.36 16.27
C ASP A 30 0.05 -3.82 15.18
N PRO A 31 1.05 -4.65 15.52
CA PRO A 31 1.99 -5.20 14.54
C PRO A 31 1.30 -5.91 13.38
N ARG A 32 0.19 -6.62 13.63
CA ARG A 32 -0.56 -7.34 12.58
C ARG A 32 -1.33 -6.38 11.67
N SER A 33 -1.78 -5.25 12.20
CA SER A 33 -2.39 -4.18 11.39
C SER A 33 -1.35 -3.58 10.43
N HIS A 34 -0.16 -3.29 10.96
CA HIS A 34 0.95 -2.76 10.17
C HIS A 34 1.42 -3.76 9.09
N GLU A 35 1.59 -5.03 9.43
CA GLU A 35 1.94 -6.10 8.46
C GLU A 35 0.92 -6.21 7.33
N ARG A 36 -0.39 -6.19 7.66
CA ARG A 36 -1.45 -6.21 6.65
C ARG A 36 -1.42 -4.99 5.73
N ALA A 37 -1.11 -3.81 6.27
CA ALA A 37 -0.96 -2.60 5.47
C ALA A 37 0.22 -2.71 4.49
N ILE A 38 1.36 -3.25 4.94
CA ILE A 38 2.54 -3.49 4.09
C ILE A 38 2.23 -4.48 2.98
N GLU A 39 1.52 -5.58 3.27
CA GLU A 39 1.11 -6.54 2.24
C GLU A 39 0.17 -5.91 1.21
N ALA A 40 -0.74 -5.04 1.65
CA ALA A 40 -1.63 -4.30 0.75
C ALA A 40 -0.85 -3.32 -0.14
N GLU A 41 0.15 -2.63 0.41
CA GLU A 41 1.06 -1.78 -0.37
C GLU A 41 1.81 -2.59 -1.43
N ARG A 42 2.38 -3.74 -1.06
CA ARG A 42 3.08 -4.62 -2.01
C ARG A 42 2.15 -5.04 -3.15
N LYS A 43 0.94 -5.52 -2.85
CA LYS A 43 -0.04 -5.92 -3.88
C LYS A 43 -0.43 -4.75 -4.80
N ALA A 44 -0.55 -3.54 -4.26
CA ALA A 44 -0.85 -2.36 -5.07
C ALA A 44 0.34 -1.96 -5.96
N GLN A 45 1.57 -2.12 -5.48
CA GLN A 45 2.79 -1.90 -6.26
C GLN A 45 2.88 -2.92 -7.40
N ASP A 46 2.68 -4.20 -7.12
CA ASP A 46 2.66 -5.27 -8.12
C ASP A 46 1.63 -4.99 -9.23
N ALA A 47 0.47 -4.45 -8.86
CA ALA A 47 -0.57 -4.06 -9.82
C ALA A 47 -0.15 -2.88 -10.72
N VAL A 48 0.53 -1.87 -10.16
CA VAL A 48 1.08 -0.76 -10.96
C VAL A 48 2.15 -1.28 -11.93
N ASP A 49 3.03 -2.16 -11.46
CA ASP A 49 4.11 -2.71 -12.29
C ASP A 49 3.55 -3.60 -13.42
N ALA A 50 2.49 -4.37 -13.14
CA ALA A 50 1.78 -5.14 -14.15
C ALA A 50 1.10 -4.27 -15.21
N GLU A 51 0.40 -3.19 -14.80
CA GLU A 51 -0.25 -2.26 -15.74
C GLU A 51 0.79 -1.50 -16.60
N ARG A 52 1.97 -1.20 -16.05
CA ARG A 52 3.09 -0.60 -16.81
C ARG A 52 3.69 -1.56 -17.81
N ALA A 53 3.91 -2.81 -17.41
CA ALA A 53 4.43 -3.85 -18.30
C ALA A 53 3.44 -4.21 -19.43
N ALA A 54 2.14 -4.06 -19.19
CA ALA A 54 1.12 -4.26 -20.23
C ALA A 54 1.05 -3.12 -21.26
N GLN A 55 1.61 -1.95 -20.94
CA GLN A 55 1.63 -0.76 -21.80
C GLN A 55 2.92 -0.62 -22.63
N SER A 56 3.96 -1.40 -22.32
CA SER A 56 5.23 -1.47 -23.05
C SER A 56 5.18 -2.48 -24.19
#